data_AF-A0A534BJH6-F1
#
_entry.id   AF-A0A534BJH6-F1
#
_cell.length_a   1.000
_cell.length_b   1.000
_cell.length_c   1.000
_cell.angle_alpha   90.00
_cell.angle_beta   90.00
_cell.angle_gamma   90.00
#
_symmetry.space_group_name_H-M   'P 1'
#
loop_
_entity.id
_entity.type
_entity.pdbx_description
1 polymer ?
#
loop_
_entity_poly.entity_id
_entity_poly.type
_entity_poly.pdbx_seq_one_letter_code
_entity_poly.pdbx_strand_id
1 'polypeptide(L)'
;REEVLAKYQLVFIHDRAGRLVDAQEFRRLRFPRARFAPELLDELEREASSTVHEEGTDLVFDHMYIERRLTPLNLFLRSASAEAAERAVLDYGQCIRDLAYTNIFPGDLLLKNFGVTRHGRVIFYDYDELCRVTDCNFRDLPRAESHEEEMRAEAWFYVGESDVFPESFLSFLAFNDAQREALLRLHGEILTAGFWRAVQQRLAQGEVLEVLPYHPHRVRVAGSL
;
A
#
# COMPACT_ATOMS: atom_id res chain seq x y z
N ARG A 1 -14.33 11.55 -5.78
CA ARG A 1 -14.41 10.82 -7.08
C ARG A 1 -13.34 11.28 -8.05
N GLU A 2 -13.28 12.57 -8.43
CA GLU A 2 -12.25 13.05 -9.37
C GLU A 2 -10.82 12.83 -8.85
N GLU A 3 -10.59 13.04 -7.56
CA GLU A 3 -9.30 12.76 -6.91
C GLU A 3 -8.91 11.28 -7.01
N VAL A 4 -9.84 10.36 -6.74
CA VAL A 4 -9.61 8.91 -6.88
C VAL A 4 -9.27 8.54 -8.33
N LEU A 5 -10.00 9.10 -9.31
CA LEU A 5 -9.70 8.89 -10.73
C LEU A 5 -8.29 9.39 -11.10
N ALA A 6 -7.89 10.55 -10.56
CA ALA A 6 -6.55 11.10 -10.78
C ALA A 6 -5.46 10.22 -10.17
N LYS A 7 -5.69 9.59 -9.01
CA LYS A 7 -4.77 8.64 -8.37
C LYS A 7 -4.62 7.36 -9.20
N TYR A 8 -5.72 6.81 -9.71
CA TYR A 8 -5.68 5.66 -10.63
C TYR A 8 -4.94 6.00 -11.94
N GLN A 9 -5.12 7.21 -12.49
CA GLN A 9 -4.34 7.66 -13.65
C GLN A 9 -2.85 7.82 -13.34
N LEU A 10 -2.49 8.32 -12.16
CA LEU A 10 -1.10 8.41 -11.72
C LEU A 10 -0.46 7.03 -11.72
N VAL A 11 -1.10 6.01 -11.14
CA VAL A 11 -0.61 4.63 -11.13
C VAL A 11 -0.46 4.05 -12.54
N PHE A 12 -1.36 4.39 -13.46
CA PHE A 12 -1.32 3.90 -14.83
C PHE A 12 -0.13 4.46 -15.63
N ILE A 13 0.28 5.71 -15.36
CA ILE A 13 1.37 6.41 -16.06
C ILE A 13 2.73 6.13 -15.39
N HIS A 14 2.75 5.82 -14.10
CA HIS A 14 3.97 5.66 -13.32
C HIS A 14 4.61 4.27 -13.48
N ASP A 15 5.94 4.19 -13.30
CA ASP A 15 6.59 2.88 -13.12
C ASP A 15 6.06 2.22 -11.85
N ARG A 16 5.49 1.03 -12.03
CA ARG A 16 4.79 0.26 -11.00
C ARG A 16 5.72 -0.61 -10.18
N ALA A 17 7.00 -0.76 -10.56
CA ALA A 17 8.00 -1.59 -9.86
C ALA A 17 7.56 -3.06 -9.61
N GLY A 18 6.47 -3.53 -10.27
CA GLY A 18 5.80 -4.78 -9.93
C GLY A 18 5.18 -4.82 -8.51
N ARG A 19 4.93 -3.65 -7.90
CA ARG A 19 4.37 -3.45 -6.56
C ARG A 19 2.97 -2.83 -6.56
N LEU A 20 2.47 -2.37 -7.70
CA LEU A 20 1.10 -1.91 -7.88
C LEU A 20 0.32 -2.91 -8.73
N VAL A 21 -0.91 -3.23 -8.33
CA VAL A 21 -1.81 -4.06 -9.14
C VAL A 21 -2.20 -3.34 -10.43
N ASP A 22 -2.40 -4.10 -11.51
CA ASP A 22 -2.96 -3.56 -12.73
C ASP A 22 -4.48 -3.44 -12.58
N ALA A 23 -5.01 -2.26 -12.84
CA ALA A 23 -6.43 -1.96 -12.81
C ALA A 23 -6.91 -1.60 -14.22
N GLN A 24 -7.93 -2.30 -14.69
CA GLN A 24 -8.58 -2.00 -15.96
C GLN A 24 -9.85 -1.23 -15.71
N GLU A 25 -9.94 -0.02 -16.25
CA GLU A 25 -11.13 0.81 -16.17
C GLU A 25 -12.19 0.33 -17.17
N PHE A 26 -13.39 0.11 -16.67
CA PHE A 26 -14.56 -0.19 -17.49
C PHE A 26 -15.69 0.81 -17.23
N ARG A 27 -16.47 1.06 -18.28
CA ARG A 27 -17.64 1.96 -18.22
C ARG A 27 -18.85 1.28 -18.83
N ARG A 28 -20.01 1.47 -18.18
CA ARG A 28 -21.31 0.93 -18.61
C ARG A 28 -21.28 -0.58 -18.82
N LEU A 29 -20.67 -1.31 -17.88
CA LEU A 29 -20.72 -2.76 -17.90
C LEU A 29 -22.10 -3.25 -17.47
N ARG A 30 -22.58 -4.30 -18.14
CA ARG A 30 -23.90 -4.89 -17.90
C ARG A 30 -23.74 -6.31 -17.43
N PHE A 31 -24.41 -6.65 -16.34
CA PHE A 31 -24.44 -8.00 -15.80
C PHE A 31 -25.88 -8.42 -15.47
N PRO A 32 -26.29 -9.67 -15.76
CA PRO A 32 -27.61 -10.14 -15.36
C PRO A 32 -27.78 -10.07 -13.84
N ARG A 33 -28.85 -9.41 -13.35
CA ARG A 33 -29.13 -9.25 -11.90
C ARG A 33 -29.17 -10.59 -11.17
N ALA A 34 -29.70 -11.62 -11.82
CA ALA A 34 -29.80 -12.98 -11.27
C ALA A 34 -28.46 -13.65 -10.90
N ARG A 35 -27.31 -13.06 -11.27
CA ARG A 35 -25.98 -13.58 -10.90
C ARG A 35 -25.46 -13.05 -9.56
N PHE A 36 -26.15 -12.08 -8.96
CA PHE A 36 -25.73 -11.44 -7.72
C PHE A 36 -26.49 -12.01 -6.54
N ALA A 37 -25.79 -12.17 -5.42
CA ALA A 37 -26.42 -12.54 -4.16
C ALA A 37 -27.31 -11.39 -3.65
N PRO A 38 -28.48 -11.66 -3.06
CA PRO A 38 -29.39 -10.62 -2.57
C PRO A 38 -28.71 -9.59 -1.66
N GLU A 39 -27.80 -10.04 -0.79
CA GLU A 39 -27.11 -9.17 0.17
C GLU A 39 -26.20 -8.15 -0.52
N LEU A 40 -25.55 -8.55 -1.62
CA LEU A 40 -24.73 -7.65 -2.43
C LEU A 40 -25.59 -6.66 -3.21
N LEU A 41 -26.79 -7.06 -3.64
CA LEU A 41 -27.71 -6.18 -4.32
C LEU A 41 -28.19 -5.06 -3.40
N ASP A 42 -28.57 -5.40 -2.17
CA ASP A 42 -29.00 -4.44 -1.15
C ASP A 42 -27.86 -3.46 -0.78
N GLU A 43 -26.62 -3.95 -0.73
CA GLU A 43 -25.43 -3.11 -0.48
C GLU A 43 -25.15 -2.15 -1.65
N LEU A 44 -25.20 -2.64 -2.89
CA LEU A 44 -25.00 -1.82 -4.09
C LEU A 44 -26.07 -0.72 -4.21
N GLU A 45 -27.32 -1.03 -3.89
CA GLU A 45 -28.41 -0.05 -3.90
C GLU A 45 -28.20 1.04 -2.83
N ARG A 46 -27.72 0.67 -1.64
CA ARG A 46 -27.49 1.62 -0.55
C ARG A 46 -26.26 2.49 -0.77
N GLU A 47 -25.13 1.90 -1.14
CA GLU A 47 -23.83 2.56 -1.15
C GLU A 47 -23.41 3.08 -2.53
N ALA A 48 -23.96 2.51 -3.61
CA ALA A 48 -23.49 2.75 -4.98
C ALA A 48 -24.60 3.13 -5.99
N SER A 49 -25.81 3.46 -5.54
CA SER A 49 -26.97 3.80 -6.40
C SER A 49 -26.75 4.96 -7.39
N SER A 50 -25.76 5.81 -7.14
CA SER A 50 -25.37 6.89 -8.08
C SER A 50 -24.54 6.41 -9.28
N THR A 51 -24.06 5.16 -9.25
CA THR A 51 -23.16 4.58 -10.25
C THR A 51 -23.54 3.16 -10.67
N VAL A 52 -24.48 2.55 -9.96
CA VAL A 52 -25.01 1.22 -10.23
C VAL A 52 -26.53 1.32 -10.25
N HIS A 53 -27.14 0.97 -11.37
CA HIS A 53 -28.59 1.05 -11.55
C HIS A 53 -29.11 -0.14 -12.36
N GLU A 54 -30.42 -0.37 -12.26
CA GLU A 54 -31.08 -1.45 -12.99
C GLU A 54 -31.58 -0.97 -14.34
N GLU A 55 -31.37 -1.79 -15.38
CA GLU A 55 -31.97 -1.62 -16.69
C GLU A 55 -32.60 -2.94 -17.15
N GLY A 56 -33.91 -3.06 -16.94
CA GLY A 56 -34.65 -4.29 -17.24
C GLY A 56 -34.25 -5.41 -16.28
N THR A 57 -33.61 -6.46 -16.80
CA THR A 57 -33.14 -7.61 -16.00
C THR A 57 -31.65 -7.54 -15.64
N ASP A 58 -30.96 -6.48 -16.06
CA ASP A 58 -29.53 -6.29 -15.86
C ASP A 58 -29.25 -5.20 -14.82
N LEU A 59 -28.13 -5.36 -14.14
CA LEU A 59 -27.44 -4.29 -13.44
C LEU A 59 -26.41 -3.66 -14.36
N VAL A 60 -26.42 -2.33 -14.40
CA VAL A 60 -25.49 -1.51 -15.14
C VAL A 60 -24.55 -0.83 -14.17
N PHE A 61 -23.25 -0.99 -14.37
CA PHE A 61 -22.18 -0.32 -13.64
C PHE A 61 -21.62 0.77 -14.54
N ASP A 62 -21.90 2.03 -14.20
CA ASP A 62 -21.45 3.18 -14.98
C ASP A 62 -19.93 3.28 -15.02
N HIS A 63 -19.29 2.91 -13.92
CA HIS A 63 -17.84 2.92 -13.77
C HIS A 63 -17.40 1.84 -12.78
N MET A 64 -16.40 1.05 -13.15
CA MET A 64 -15.76 0.11 -12.25
C MET A 64 -14.33 -0.20 -12.69
N TYR A 65 -13.50 -0.59 -11.72
CA TYR A 65 -12.18 -1.15 -11.97
C TYR A 65 -12.23 -2.67 -11.82
N ILE A 66 -11.55 -3.37 -12.73
CA ILE A 66 -11.31 -4.80 -12.62
C ILE A 66 -9.82 -5.01 -12.38
N GLU A 67 -9.52 -5.68 -11.29
CA GLU A 67 -8.15 -5.93 -10.83
C GLU A 67 -7.91 -7.43 -10.62
N ARG A 68 -6.62 -7.80 -10.60
CA ARG A 68 -6.24 -9.15 -10.25
C ARG A 68 -6.59 -9.43 -8.79
N ARG A 69 -7.37 -10.49 -8.54
CA ARG A 69 -7.65 -10.94 -7.16
C ARG A 69 -6.37 -11.37 -6.43
N LEU A 70 -6.13 -10.73 -5.28
CA LEU A 70 -5.06 -11.03 -4.34
C LEU A 70 -5.64 -11.53 -3.01
N THR A 71 -4.83 -12.19 -2.20
CA THR A 71 -5.22 -12.49 -0.81
C THR A 71 -4.78 -11.31 0.06
N PRO A 72 -5.70 -10.60 0.74
CA PRO A 72 -5.32 -9.51 1.65
C PRO A 72 -4.27 -9.98 2.67
N LEU A 73 -3.20 -9.20 2.86
CA LEU A 73 -2.03 -9.58 3.65
C LEU A 73 -2.41 -9.84 5.11
N ASN A 74 -3.31 -9.04 5.68
CA ASN A 74 -3.87 -9.28 7.01
C ASN A 74 -4.56 -10.65 7.14
N LEU A 75 -5.26 -11.13 6.11
CA LEU A 75 -5.89 -12.46 6.10
C LEU A 75 -4.88 -13.58 5.85
N PHE A 76 -3.91 -13.33 4.97
CA PHE A 76 -2.82 -14.26 4.70
C PHE A 76 -2.03 -14.57 5.98
N LEU A 77 -1.64 -13.54 6.74
CA LEU A 77 -0.85 -13.70 7.97
C LEU A 77 -1.58 -14.47 9.08
N ARG A 78 -2.92 -14.53 9.07
CA ARG A 78 -3.70 -15.29 10.05
C ARG A 78 -3.66 -16.80 9.83
N SER A 79 -3.39 -17.24 8.61
CA SER A 79 -3.50 -18.65 8.19
C SER A 79 -2.21 -19.24 7.62
N ALA A 80 -1.22 -18.41 7.29
CA ALA A 80 0.06 -18.83 6.77
C ALA A 80 0.92 -19.57 7.82
N SER A 81 1.81 -20.46 7.37
CA SER A 81 2.87 -21.01 8.23
C SER A 81 3.81 -19.89 8.70
N ALA A 82 4.56 -20.14 9.77
CA ALA A 82 5.52 -19.17 10.30
C ALA A 82 6.52 -18.70 9.24
N GLU A 83 7.07 -19.62 8.43
CA GLU A 83 8.04 -19.26 7.40
C GLU A 83 7.40 -18.48 6.24
N ALA A 84 6.15 -18.79 5.89
CA ALA A 84 5.42 -18.08 4.84
C ALA A 84 5.02 -16.67 5.30
N ALA A 85 4.61 -16.53 6.56
CA ALA A 85 4.31 -15.25 7.17
C ALA A 85 5.56 -14.36 7.23
N GLU A 86 6.69 -14.90 7.70
CA GLU A 86 7.97 -14.15 7.73
C GLU A 86 8.33 -13.64 6.33
N ARG A 87 8.31 -14.50 5.31
CA ARG A 87 8.60 -14.08 3.92
C ARG A 87 7.66 -12.97 3.44
N ALA A 88 6.37 -13.05 3.73
CA ALA A 88 5.41 -12.03 3.34
C ALA A 88 5.66 -10.69 4.06
N VAL A 89 6.06 -10.72 5.33
CA VAL A 89 6.39 -9.50 6.09
C VAL A 89 7.66 -8.84 5.57
N LEU A 90 8.69 -9.63 5.23
CA LEU A 90 9.90 -9.10 4.60
C LEU A 90 9.57 -8.50 3.22
N ASP A 91 8.77 -9.19 2.42
CA ASP A 91 8.39 -8.67 1.09
C ASP A 91 7.42 -7.47 1.17
N TYR A 92 6.65 -7.33 2.25
CA TYR A 92 5.89 -6.12 2.56
C TYR A 92 6.82 -4.92 2.81
N GLY A 93 7.87 -5.09 3.62
CA GLY A 93 8.88 -4.03 3.82
C GLY A 93 9.60 -3.68 2.52
N GLN A 94 9.92 -4.67 1.69
CA GLN A 94 10.51 -4.44 0.38
C GLN A 94 9.55 -3.72 -0.57
N CYS A 95 8.26 -4.08 -0.54
CA CYS A 95 7.21 -3.41 -1.33
C CYS A 95 7.17 -1.91 -1.04
N ILE A 96 7.20 -1.51 0.23
CA ILE A 96 7.23 -0.08 0.62
C ILE A 96 8.49 0.60 0.12
N ARG A 97 9.65 -0.05 0.25
CA ARG A 97 10.93 0.50 -0.21
C ARG A 97 10.94 0.71 -1.73
N ASP A 98 10.46 -0.29 -2.48
CA ASP A 98 10.36 -0.26 -3.93
C ASP A 98 9.42 0.87 -4.41
N LEU A 99 8.26 1.02 -3.76
CA LEU A 99 7.32 2.10 -4.05
C LEU A 99 7.94 3.47 -3.75
N ALA A 100 8.64 3.61 -2.62
CA ALA A 100 9.32 4.85 -2.27
C ALA A 100 10.35 5.25 -3.35
N TYR A 101 11.09 4.27 -3.87
CA TYR A 101 12.09 4.48 -4.92
C TYR A 101 11.50 4.88 -6.26
N THR A 102 10.25 4.47 -6.53
CA THR A 102 9.47 4.98 -7.66
C THR A 102 8.66 6.22 -7.29
N ASN A 103 9.05 7.00 -6.27
CA ASN A 103 8.35 8.22 -5.88
C ASN A 103 6.86 8.02 -5.51
N ILE A 104 6.46 6.81 -5.12
CA ILE A 104 5.10 6.50 -4.66
C ILE A 104 5.09 6.31 -3.14
N PHE A 105 4.31 7.13 -2.46
CA PHE A 105 3.97 6.92 -1.06
C PHE A 105 2.55 6.33 -0.97
N PRO A 106 2.36 5.15 -0.35
CA PRO A 106 1.05 4.51 -0.31
C PRO A 106 0.00 5.25 0.54
N GLY A 107 0.41 6.18 1.40
CA GLY A 107 -0.46 6.82 2.38
C GLY A 107 -0.72 5.89 3.56
N ASP A 108 -1.79 5.08 3.48
CA ASP A 108 -2.15 4.13 4.51
C ASP A 108 -1.41 2.79 4.35
N LEU A 109 -0.47 2.53 5.26
CA LEU A 109 0.34 1.32 5.28
C LEU A 109 -0.36 0.11 5.95
N LEU A 110 -1.65 0.19 6.28
CA LEU A 110 -2.38 -0.93 6.87
C LEU A 110 -2.31 -2.20 6.00
N LEU A 111 -2.09 -3.35 6.65
CA LEU A 111 -1.94 -4.66 5.99
C LEU A 111 -3.14 -5.08 5.14
N LYS A 112 -4.33 -4.49 5.36
CA LYS A 112 -5.53 -4.74 4.55
C LYS A 112 -5.47 -4.10 3.15
N ASN A 113 -4.54 -3.18 2.90
CA ASN A 113 -4.35 -2.47 1.63
C ASN A 113 -3.30 -3.15 0.74
N PHE A 114 -2.67 -4.21 1.27
CA PHE A 114 -1.65 -5.01 0.60
C PHE A 114 -2.17 -6.42 0.36
N GLY A 115 -1.78 -6.99 -0.78
CA GLY A 115 -2.22 -8.30 -1.24
C GLY A 115 -1.05 -9.21 -1.53
N VAL A 116 -1.21 -10.48 -1.21
CA VAL A 116 -0.24 -11.53 -1.47
C VAL A 116 -0.67 -12.29 -2.73
N THR A 117 0.25 -12.38 -3.69
CA THR A 117 0.10 -13.18 -4.90
C THR A 117 0.31 -14.67 -4.61
N ARG A 118 -0.05 -15.54 -5.57
CA ARG A 118 0.21 -16.99 -5.49
C ARG A 118 1.69 -17.35 -5.28
N HIS A 119 2.61 -16.49 -5.71
CA HIS A 119 4.06 -16.72 -5.55
C HIS A 119 4.63 -16.05 -4.30
N GLY A 120 3.78 -15.50 -3.41
CA GLY A 120 4.22 -14.88 -2.17
C GLY A 120 4.69 -13.43 -2.29
N ARG A 121 4.59 -12.80 -3.48
CA ARG A 121 4.86 -11.36 -3.63
C ARG A 121 3.73 -10.53 -3.04
N VAL A 122 4.10 -9.48 -2.32
CA VAL A 122 3.25 -8.43 -1.77
C VAL A 122 3.13 -7.29 -2.79
N ILE A 123 1.89 -6.88 -3.01
CA ILE A 123 1.47 -5.84 -3.95
C ILE A 123 0.50 -4.90 -3.22
N PHE A 124 0.64 -3.60 -3.43
CA PHE A 124 -0.29 -2.58 -2.96
C PHE A 124 -1.44 -2.38 -3.96
N TYR A 125 -2.66 -2.29 -3.46
CA TYR A 125 -3.87 -2.22 -4.30
C TYR A 125 -4.90 -1.16 -3.89
N ASP A 126 -4.69 -0.43 -2.79
CA ASP A 126 -5.62 0.62 -2.37
C ASP A 126 -5.07 2.00 -2.77
N TYR A 127 -5.63 2.64 -3.79
CA TYR A 127 -5.06 3.88 -4.32
C TYR A 127 -5.68 5.14 -3.73
N ASP A 128 -6.58 5.02 -2.75
CA ASP A 128 -7.35 6.16 -2.26
C ASP A 128 -6.50 7.16 -1.47
N GLU A 129 -5.42 6.73 -0.82
CA GLU A 129 -4.50 7.61 -0.06
C GLU A 129 -3.12 7.77 -0.74
N LEU A 130 -2.96 7.23 -1.94
CA LEU A 130 -1.68 7.26 -2.65
C LEU A 130 -1.32 8.68 -3.07
N CYS A 131 -0.07 9.06 -2.80
CA CYS A 131 0.53 10.32 -3.25
C CYS A 131 2.00 10.13 -3.60
N ARG A 132 2.69 11.21 -3.99
CA ARG A 132 4.12 11.13 -4.29
C ARG A 132 4.95 11.31 -3.03
N VAL A 133 6.07 10.60 -2.96
CA VAL A 133 7.05 10.80 -1.88
C VAL A 133 7.54 12.25 -1.85
N THR A 134 7.72 12.88 -3.01
CA THR A 134 8.11 14.30 -3.11
C THR A 134 7.09 15.29 -2.56
N ASP A 135 5.82 14.89 -2.42
CA ASP A 135 4.73 15.76 -1.97
C ASP A 135 4.50 15.63 -0.46
N CYS A 136 5.13 14.66 0.20
CA CYS A 136 5.05 14.44 1.65
C CYS A 136 6.09 15.25 2.43
N ASN A 137 5.76 15.61 3.67
CA ASN A 137 6.69 16.18 4.64
C ASN A 137 7.02 15.15 5.73
N PHE A 138 8.11 14.40 5.56
CA PHE A 138 8.52 13.38 6.52
C PHE A 138 9.23 14.00 7.73
N ARG A 139 8.65 13.82 8.91
CA ARG A 139 9.11 14.41 10.17
C ARG A 139 9.37 13.32 11.20
N ASP A 140 10.42 13.52 12.00
CA ASP A 140 10.63 12.71 13.19
C ASP A 140 9.54 13.04 14.23
N LEU A 141 9.03 12.04 14.94
CA LEU A 141 8.10 12.26 16.06
C LEU A 141 8.76 13.15 17.13
N PRO A 142 8.14 14.29 17.50
CA PRO A 142 8.63 15.12 18.59
C PRO A 142 8.71 14.32 19.90
N ARG A 143 9.82 14.43 20.62
CA ARG A 143 9.95 13.85 21.96
C ARG A 143 9.22 14.77 22.94
N ALA A 144 8.37 14.20 23.79
CA ALA A 144 7.74 14.95 24.88
C ALA A 144 8.83 15.50 25.81
N GLU A 145 8.76 16.79 26.14
CA GLU A 145 9.72 17.46 27.01
C GLU A 145 9.27 17.41 28.48
N SER A 146 8.01 16.99 28.73
CA SER A 146 7.44 16.85 30.07
C SER A 146 6.52 15.63 30.21
N HIS A 147 6.33 15.17 31.45
CA HIS A 147 5.41 14.07 31.77
C HIS A 147 3.94 14.45 31.50
N GLU A 148 3.60 15.74 31.62
CA GLU A 148 2.26 16.25 31.29
C GLU A 148 1.95 16.14 29.79
N GLU A 149 2.94 16.34 28.92
CA GLU A 149 2.82 16.17 27.46
C GLU A 149 2.70 14.69 27.05
N GLU A 150 3.36 13.78 27.77
CA GLU A 150 3.31 12.33 27.52
C GLU A 150 1.94 11.73 27.89
N MET A 151 1.24 12.32 28.87
CA MET A 151 -0.10 11.88 29.29
C MET A 151 -1.26 12.52 28.50
N ARG A 152 -0.99 13.41 27.54
CA ARG A 152 -2.05 13.98 26.69
C ARG A 152 -2.57 12.94 25.70
N ALA A 153 -3.89 12.86 25.58
CA ALA A 153 -4.57 12.01 24.61
C ALA A 153 -4.50 12.55 23.17
N GLU A 154 -4.27 13.86 23.00
CA GLU A 154 -4.16 14.55 21.71
C GLU A 154 -2.71 14.96 21.42
N ALA A 155 -2.35 15.03 20.13
CA ALA A 155 -1.04 15.50 19.71
C ALA A 155 -0.78 16.92 20.23
N TRP A 156 0.27 17.10 21.03
CA TRP A 156 0.67 18.39 21.59
C TRP A 156 1.39 19.29 20.58
N PHE A 157 1.64 18.78 19.36
CA PHE A 157 2.31 19.48 18.27
C PHE A 157 1.42 19.55 17.04
N TYR A 158 1.65 20.57 16.21
CA TYR A 158 0.93 20.74 14.95
C TYR A 158 1.31 19.68 13.92
N VAL A 159 0.28 19.07 13.31
CA VAL A 159 0.37 18.11 12.22
C VAL A 159 -0.30 18.75 10.99
N GLY A 160 0.48 19.03 9.96
CA GLY A 160 -0.04 19.47 8.67
C GLY A 160 -0.64 18.31 7.86
N GLU A 161 -1.43 18.62 6.84
CA GLU A 161 -2.09 17.61 5.99
C GLU A 161 -1.11 16.68 5.25
N SER A 162 0.09 17.17 4.95
CA SER A 162 1.15 16.40 4.27
C SER A 162 2.21 15.85 5.23
N ASP A 163 2.06 16.07 6.54
CA ASP A 163 3.05 15.60 7.53
C ASP A 163 2.91 14.10 7.73
N VAL A 164 4.04 13.40 7.59
CA VAL A 164 4.12 11.95 7.75
C VAL A 164 5.13 11.63 8.84
N PHE A 165 4.74 10.76 9.79
CA PHE A 165 5.55 10.32 10.92
C PHE A 165 5.80 8.81 10.85
N PRO A 166 6.87 8.35 10.15
CA PRO A 166 7.08 6.94 9.87
C PRO A 166 7.20 6.04 11.11
N GLU A 167 7.67 6.60 12.22
CA GLU A 167 7.82 5.89 13.49
C GLU A 167 6.46 5.43 14.05
N SER A 168 5.38 6.12 13.70
CA SER A 168 4.01 5.81 14.14
C SER A 168 3.42 4.60 13.44
N PHE A 169 3.90 4.24 12.24
CA PHE A 169 3.31 3.20 11.41
C PHE A 169 3.24 1.86 12.16
N LEU A 170 4.30 1.52 12.90
CA LEU A 170 4.42 0.24 13.59
C LEU A 170 3.35 0.03 14.68
N SER A 171 2.75 1.10 15.20
CA SER A 171 1.68 1.05 16.19
C SER A 171 0.36 0.56 15.59
N PHE A 172 0.13 0.81 14.30
CA PHE A 172 -1.10 0.42 13.60
C PHE A 172 -0.98 -0.91 12.85
N LEU A 173 0.24 -1.40 12.66
CA LEU A 173 0.49 -2.70 12.03
C LEU A 173 0.27 -3.82 13.05
N ALA A 174 -0.79 -4.60 12.83
CA ALA A 174 -1.18 -5.75 13.65
C ALA A 174 -0.27 -6.98 13.44
N PHE A 175 1.05 -6.80 13.57
CA PHE A 175 2.04 -7.88 13.58
C PHE A 175 2.17 -8.50 14.97
N ASN A 176 2.42 -9.81 15.00
CA ASN A 176 2.94 -10.45 16.22
C ASN A 176 4.44 -10.13 16.42
N ASP A 177 4.99 -10.50 17.57
CA ASP A 177 6.38 -10.16 17.93
C ASP A 177 7.40 -10.67 16.92
N ALA A 178 7.28 -11.94 16.49
CA ALA A 178 8.19 -12.53 15.51
C ALA A 178 8.15 -11.81 14.14
N GLN A 179 6.95 -11.43 13.69
CA GLN A 179 6.76 -10.67 12.45
C GLN A 179 7.33 -9.26 12.57
N ARG A 180 7.09 -8.59 13.71
CA ARG A 180 7.63 -7.26 14.01
C ARG A 180 9.15 -7.27 14.02
N GLU A 181 9.76 -8.23 14.70
CA GLU A 181 11.22 -8.41 14.73
C GLU A 181 11.78 -8.68 13.32
N ALA A 182 11.12 -9.53 12.53
CA ALA A 182 11.54 -9.81 11.17
C ALA A 182 11.55 -8.54 10.29
N LEU A 183 10.49 -7.73 10.37
CA LEU A 183 10.42 -6.45 9.65
C LEU A 183 11.54 -5.50 10.09
N LEU A 184 11.68 -5.27 11.40
CA LEU A 184 12.67 -4.34 11.94
C LEU A 184 14.10 -4.73 11.58
N ARG A 185 14.38 -6.04 11.53
CA ARG A 185 15.70 -6.58 11.20
C ARG A 185 16.17 -6.23 9.79
N LEU A 186 15.27 -6.15 8.80
CA LEU A 186 15.66 -5.96 7.39
C LEU A 186 15.15 -4.64 6.78
N HIS A 187 14.07 -4.11 7.31
CA HIS A 187 13.35 -2.95 6.78
C HIS A 187 13.04 -1.92 7.87
N GLY A 188 13.72 -1.96 9.02
CA GLY A 188 13.47 -1.01 10.10
C GLY A 188 13.66 0.45 9.70
N GLU A 189 14.45 0.73 8.66
CA GLU A 189 14.69 2.10 8.19
C GLU A 189 13.46 2.74 7.54
N ILE A 190 12.51 1.96 7.00
CA ILE A 190 11.26 2.50 6.42
C ILE A 190 10.38 3.19 7.49
N LEU A 191 10.65 2.91 8.76
CA LEU A 191 9.98 3.51 9.92
C LEU A 191 10.70 4.76 10.44
N THR A 192 11.67 5.29 9.70
CA THR A 192 12.42 6.50 10.08
C THR A 192 12.18 7.60 9.07
N ALA A 193 11.93 8.83 9.53
CA ALA A 193 11.85 9.97 8.60
C ALA A 193 13.15 10.20 7.83
N GLY A 194 14.29 9.77 8.36
CA GLY A 194 15.60 9.86 7.69
C GLY A 194 15.67 9.08 6.37
N PHE A 195 15.11 7.87 6.32
CA PHE A 195 15.04 7.09 5.07
C PHE A 195 14.28 7.84 3.98
N TRP A 196 13.08 8.33 4.31
CA TRP A 196 12.22 8.99 3.34
C TRP A 196 12.79 10.31 2.85
N ARG A 197 13.39 11.11 3.74
CA ARG A 197 14.11 12.34 3.35
C ARG A 197 15.29 12.05 2.43
N ALA A 198 16.03 10.96 2.67
CA ALA A 198 17.10 10.54 1.78
C ALA A 198 16.58 10.13 0.39
N VAL A 199 15.43 9.45 0.33
CA VAL A 199 14.76 9.12 -0.93
C VAL A 199 14.33 10.39 -1.67
N GLN A 200 13.68 11.34 -0.98
CA GLN A 200 13.31 12.64 -1.56
C GLN A 200 14.52 13.38 -2.14
N GLN A 201 15.64 13.39 -1.41
CA GLN A 201 16.87 14.05 -1.87
C GLN A 201 17.41 13.41 -3.16
N ARG A 202 17.45 12.07 -3.23
CA ARG A 202 17.92 11.33 -4.42
C ARG A 202 17.01 11.55 -5.62
N LEU A 203 15.69 11.50 -5.41
CA LEU A 203 14.69 11.81 -6.44
C LEU A 203 14.82 13.25 -6.95
N ALA A 204 15.04 14.22 -6.06
CA ALA A 204 15.26 15.62 -6.43
C ALA A 204 16.56 15.84 -7.24
N GLN A 205 17.56 14.96 -7.07
CA GLN A 205 18.78 14.95 -7.88
C GLN A 205 18.59 14.27 -9.26
N GLY A 206 17.40 13.74 -9.55
CA GLY A 206 17.10 13.02 -10.78
C GLY A 206 17.70 11.62 -10.84
N GLU A 207 18.07 11.04 -9.69
CA GLU A 207 18.59 9.68 -9.62
C GLU A 207 17.48 8.67 -9.92
N VAL A 208 17.75 7.73 -10.83
CA VAL A 208 16.88 6.59 -11.08
C VAL A 208 17.24 5.49 -10.10
N LEU A 209 16.39 5.31 -9.08
CA LEU A 209 16.57 4.30 -8.04
C LEU A 209 16.19 2.93 -8.59
N GLU A 210 17.13 1.98 -8.57
CA GLU A 210 16.93 0.65 -9.14
C GLU A 210 15.98 -0.20 -8.27
N VAL A 211 14.92 -0.72 -8.90
CA VAL A 211 14.04 -1.74 -8.32
C VAL A 211 14.24 -3.04 -9.06
N LEU A 212 14.79 -4.04 -8.37
CA LEU A 212 15.04 -5.36 -8.95
C LEU A 212 13.77 -6.23 -8.86
N PRO A 213 13.29 -6.81 -9.98
CA PRO A 213 12.09 -7.65 -9.97
C PRO A 213 12.32 -9.04 -9.37
N TYR A 214 13.53 -9.34 -8.92
CA TYR A 214 13.96 -10.59 -8.31
C TYR A 214 14.79 -10.32 -7.06
N HIS A 215 14.73 -11.23 -6.08
CA HIS A 215 15.73 -11.23 -5.02
C HIS A 215 17.09 -11.49 -5.66
N PRO A 216 18.13 -10.69 -5.37
CA PRO A 216 19.48 -11.01 -5.79
C PRO A 216 19.88 -12.30 -5.06
N HIS A 217 19.62 -13.45 -5.69
CA HIS A 217 20.43 -14.61 -5.42
C HIS A 217 21.85 -14.15 -5.70
N ARG A 218 22.70 -14.10 -4.67
CA ARG A 218 24.14 -14.00 -4.85
C ARG A 218 24.52 -15.15 -5.78
N VAL A 219 24.58 -14.88 -7.09
CA VAL A 219 25.28 -15.72 -8.02
C VAL A 219 26.71 -15.59 -7.56
N ARG A 220 27.19 -16.55 -6.76
CA ARG A 220 28.62 -16.78 -6.62
C ARG A 220 29.05 -17.22 -8.01
N VAL A 221 29.32 -16.25 -8.88
CA VAL A 221 30.02 -16.52 -10.13
C VAL A 221 31.36 -17.08 -9.66
N ALA A 222 31.57 -18.37 -9.86
CA ALA A 222 32.86 -18.98 -9.69
C ALA A 222 33.81 -18.20 -10.62
N GLY A 223 34.64 -17.34 -10.04
CA GLY A 223 35.70 -16.67 -10.78
C GLY A 223 36.59 -17.76 -11.38
N SER A 224 36.67 -17.79 -12.71
CA SER A 224 37.84 -18.34 -13.35
C SER A 224 38.96 -17.30 -13.26
N LEU A 225 40.13 -17.81 -12.87
CA LEU A 225 41.44 -17.18 -12.92
C LEU A 225 41.74 -16.57 -14.29
#